data_AF-A0A849CAV4-F1
#
_entry.id   AF-A0A849CAV4-F1
#
_cell.length_a   1.000
_cell.length_b   1.000
_cell.length_c   1.000
_cell.angle_alpha   90.00
_cell.angle_beta   90.00
_cell.angle_gamma   90.00
#
_symmetry.space_group_name_H-M   'P 1'
#
loop_
_entity.id
_entity.type
_entity.pdbx_description
1 polymer ?
#
loop_
_entity_poly.entity_id
_entity_poly.type
_entity_poly.pdbx_seq_one_letter_code
_entity_poly.pdbx_strand_id
1 'polypeptide(L)'
;MRDRAGLEGLGTLRVTVEVIDSVERSFGIRWALMPADARRRFECARIFLVALGDEAQRAYLDIVDGQPSTSVRLPDTLAAGEYAIEVDAYGSASWGDGRLEARGRSDSFTVAGESSASSGPVRR
;
A
#
# COMPACT_ATOMS: atom_id res chain seq x y z
N MET A 1 -5.96 -11.85 19.03
CA MET A 1 -5.66 -12.95 18.07
C MET A 1 -6.89 -13.12 17.19
N ARG A 2 -7.03 -12.31 16.13
CA ARG A 2 -8.23 -12.28 15.27
C ARG A 2 -7.87 -12.89 13.90
N ASP A 3 -8.68 -13.87 13.52
CA ASP A 3 -8.87 -14.56 12.23
C ASP A 3 -7.69 -14.62 11.25
N ARG A 4 -6.95 -15.74 11.31
CA ARG A 4 -6.16 -16.29 10.18
C ARG A 4 -6.95 -17.31 9.34
N ALA A 5 -8.21 -17.58 9.68
CA ALA A 5 -9.05 -18.51 8.96
C ALA A 5 -9.41 -17.92 7.59
N GLY A 6 -8.84 -18.47 6.51
CA GLY A 6 -9.00 -17.99 5.14
C GLY A 6 -7.70 -17.62 4.42
N LEU A 7 -6.54 -17.65 5.11
CA LEU A 7 -5.22 -17.40 4.51
C LEU A 7 -4.49 -18.68 4.05
N GLU A 8 -5.07 -19.85 4.32
CA GLU A 8 -4.46 -21.14 3.97
C GLU A 8 -4.44 -21.30 2.44
N GLY A 9 -3.23 -21.23 1.85
CA GLY A 9 -3.01 -21.33 0.41
C GLY A 9 -2.79 -20.01 -0.33
N LEU A 10 -2.79 -18.86 0.37
CA LEU A 10 -2.37 -17.59 -0.23
C LEU A 10 -0.85 -17.57 -0.44
N GLY A 11 -0.43 -17.06 -1.59
CA GLY A 11 0.96 -16.68 -1.82
C GLY A 11 1.36 -15.51 -0.93
N THR A 12 2.63 -15.45 -0.56
CA THR A 12 3.19 -14.33 0.19
C THR A 12 3.80 -13.32 -0.78
N LEU A 13 3.44 -12.04 -0.69
CA LEU A 13 4.13 -10.99 -1.42
C LEU A 13 5.18 -10.32 -0.54
N ARG A 14 6.39 -10.11 -1.07
CA ARG A 14 7.31 -9.11 -0.57
C ARG A 14 6.90 -7.76 -1.16
N VAL A 15 6.53 -6.81 -0.31
CA VAL A 15 6.14 -5.46 -0.72
C VAL A 15 7.24 -4.48 -0.34
N THR A 16 7.68 -3.67 -1.30
CA THR A 16 8.69 -2.63 -1.11
C THR A 16 8.07 -1.28 -1.43
N VAL A 17 8.34 -0.30 -0.58
CA VAL A 17 7.91 1.10 -0.75
C VAL A 17 9.15 1.95 -0.91
N GLU A 18 9.15 2.82 -1.92
CA GLU A 18 10.20 3.80 -2.17
C GLU A 18 9.59 5.22 -2.21
N VAL A 19 10.26 6.19 -1.58
CA VAL A 19 9.85 7.59 -1.69
C VAL A 19 10.31 8.12 -3.04
N ILE A 20 9.38 8.55 -3.88
CA ILE A 20 9.70 9.19 -5.17
C ILE A 20 9.85 10.69 -4.98
N ASP A 21 8.86 11.31 -4.31
CA ASP A 21 8.85 12.74 -4.01
C ASP A 21 8.21 12.95 -2.63
N SER A 22 8.99 13.49 -1.68
CA SER A 22 8.51 13.72 -0.31
C SER A 22 7.65 14.98 -0.18
N VAL A 23 7.75 15.93 -1.11
CA VAL A 23 6.97 17.17 -1.13
C VAL A 23 5.57 16.87 -1.65
N GLU A 24 5.47 16.16 -2.77
CA GLU A 24 4.22 15.72 -3.39
C GLU A 24 3.69 14.40 -2.78
N ARG A 25 4.29 13.94 -1.68
CA ARG A 25 3.95 12.69 -0.96
C ARG A 25 3.70 11.51 -1.91
N SER A 26 4.58 11.36 -2.89
CA SER A 26 4.48 10.36 -3.95
C SER A 26 5.41 9.18 -3.65
N PHE A 27 4.85 7.99 -3.66
CA PHE A 27 5.52 6.74 -3.29
C PHE A 27 5.42 5.72 -4.42
N GLY A 28 6.54 5.09 -4.72
CA GLY A 28 6.61 3.90 -5.57
C GLY A 28 6.34 2.66 -4.72
N ILE A 29 5.48 1.79 -5.22
CA ILE A 29 5.12 0.54 -4.56
C ILE A 29 5.44 -0.58 -5.55
N ARG A 30 6.20 -1.57 -5.09
CA ARG A 30 6.53 -2.77 -5.88
C ARG A 30 6.25 -4.01 -5.05
N TRP A 31 5.80 -5.07 -5.71
CA TRP A 31 5.59 -6.36 -5.05
C TRP A 31 6.11 -7.52 -5.88
N ALA A 32 6.56 -8.56 -5.19
CA ALA A 32 7.00 -9.81 -5.79
C ALA A 32 6.49 -10.99 -4.97
N LEU A 33 6.02 -12.04 -5.64
CA LEU A 33 5.63 -13.29 -4.97
C LEU A 33 6.86 -13.98 -4.37
N MET A 34 6.71 -14.53 -3.16
CA MET A 34 7.71 -15.27 -2.41
C MET A 34 7.19 -16.69 -2.10
N PRO A 35 7.93 -17.75 -2.48
CA PRO A 35 9.11 -17.70 -3.36
C PRO A 35 8.74 -17.17 -4.76
N ALA A 36 9.73 -16.65 -5.48
CA ALA A 36 9.52 -16.12 -6.83
C ALA A 36 9.00 -17.23 -7.76
N ASP A 37 7.84 -16.98 -8.38
CA ASP A 37 7.29 -17.82 -9.44
C ASP A 37 7.02 -16.97 -10.68
N ALA A 38 7.88 -17.11 -11.69
CA ALA A 38 7.77 -16.35 -12.93
C ALA A 38 6.52 -16.73 -13.76
N ARG A 39 5.89 -17.88 -13.49
CA ARG A 39 4.68 -18.32 -14.20
C ARG A 39 3.43 -17.72 -13.59
N ARG A 40 3.47 -17.37 -12.31
CA ARG A 40 2.32 -16.81 -11.60
C ARG A 40 2.23 -15.31 -11.90
N ARG A 41 1.18 -14.96 -12.63
CA ARG A 41 0.81 -13.57 -12.92
C ARG A 41 -0.51 -13.26 -12.23
N PHE A 42 -0.59 -12.10 -11.62
CA PHE A 42 -1.83 -11.58 -11.06
C PHE A 42 -2.48 -10.68 -12.11
N GLU A 43 -3.79 -10.81 -12.26
CA GLU A 43 -4.54 -9.93 -13.16
C GLU A 43 -4.69 -8.54 -12.58
N CYS A 44 -4.92 -8.45 -11.26
CA CYS A 44 -4.98 -7.16 -10.57
C CYS A 44 -4.43 -7.22 -9.15
N ALA A 45 -4.04 -6.07 -8.64
CA ALA A 45 -3.59 -5.87 -7.27
C ALA A 45 -4.27 -4.65 -6.66
N ARG A 46 -4.88 -4.80 -5.48
CA ARG A 46 -5.45 -3.70 -4.71
C ARG A 46 -4.43 -3.23 -3.67
N ILE A 47 -4.25 -1.92 -3.60
CA ILE A 47 -3.27 -1.25 -2.77
C ILE A 47 -3.98 -0.57 -1.62
N PHE A 48 -3.48 -0.78 -0.41
CA PHE A 48 -4.05 -0.21 0.79
C PHE A 48 -2.98 0.43 1.66
N LEU A 49 -3.33 1.55 2.27
CA LEU A 49 -2.57 2.18 3.34
C LEU A 49 -3.09 1.69 4.69
N VAL A 50 -2.19 1.32 5.59
CA VAL A 50 -2.55 0.84 6.93
C VAL A 50 -1.87 1.72 7.98
N ALA A 51 -2.66 2.39 8.81
CA ALA A 51 -2.14 3.12 9.98
C ALA A 51 -1.71 2.11 11.06
N LEU A 52 -0.54 2.30 11.68
CA LEU A 52 0.02 1.35 12.64
C LEU A 52 -0.24 1.71 14.13
N GLY A 53 -1.24 2.55 14.39
CA GLY A 53 -1.69 2.93 15.75
C GLY A 53 -2.76 2.01 16.34
N ASP A 54 -3.37 2.45 17.46
CA ASP A 54 -4.34 1.69 18.27
C ASP A 54 -5.56 1.18 17.49
N GLU A 55 -6.00 1.92 16.46
CA GLU A 55 -6.99 1.44 15.50
C GLU A 55 -6.35 1.32 14.11
N ALA A 56 -5.82 0.14 13.81
CA ALA A 56 -5.32 -0.17 12.47
C ALA A 56 -6.46 -0.10 11.45
N GLN A 57 -6.61 1.06 10.81
CA GLN A 57 -7.54 1.27 9.71
C GLN A 57 -6.82 1.10 8.37
N ARG A 58 -7.48 0.36 7.49
CA ARG A 58 -7.04 0.09 6.13
C ARG A 58 -7.78 1.02 5.18
N ALA A 59 -7.08 1.95 4.55
CA ALA A 59 -7.62 2.84 3.54
C ALA A 59 -7.27 2.31 2.14
N TYR A 60 -8.25 2.21 1.26
CA TYR A 60 -8.02 1.87 -0.15
C TYR A 60 -7.33 3.03 -0.86
N LEU A 61 -6.25 2.75 -1.57
CA LEU A 61 -5.52 3.75 -2.36
C LEU A 61 -5.78 3.58 -3.85
N ASP A 62 -5.61 2.36 -4.37
CA ASP A 62 -5.61 2.12 -5.81
C ASP A 62 -5.83 0.65 -6.19
N ILE A 63 -6.09 0.40 -7.48
CA ILE A 63 -6.09 -0.91 -8.11
C ILE A 63 -5.21 -0.87 -9.36
N VAL A 64 -4.36 -1.89 -9.50
CA VAL A 64 -3.34 -1.96 -10.55
C VAL A 64 -3.55 -3.22 -11.36
N ASP A 65 -3.72 -3.08 -12.66
CA ASP A 65 -3.97 -4.20 -13.56
C ASP A 65 -2.68 -4.67 -14.25
N GLY A 66 -2.40 -5.96 -14.16
CA GLY A 66 -1.37 -6.65 -14.93
C GLY A 66 0.09 -6.26 -14.66
N GLN A 67 0.36 -5.41 -13.68
CA GLN A 67 1.69 -4.90 -13.35
C GLN A 67 2.06 -5.14 -11.88
N PRO A 68 3.33 -5.48 -11.56
CA PRO A 68 3.77 -5.73 -10.18
C PRO A 68 4.25 -4.46 -9.45
N SER A 69 3.83 -3.28 -9.92
CA SER A 69 4.26 -1.99 -9.37
C SER A 69 3.28 -0.89 -9.71
N THR A 70 3.21 0.15 -8.87
CA THR A 70 2.51 1.41 -9.15
C THR A 70 3.17 2.57 -8.42
N SER A 71 2.77 3.79 -8.77
CA SER A 71 3.10 5.00 -8.02
C SER A 71 1.80 5.61 -7.49
N VAL A 72 1.76 5.91 -6.20
CA VAL A 72 0.58 6.51 -5.56
C VAL A 72 0.95 7.84 -4.90
N ARG A 73 0.00 8.77 -4.90
CA ARG A 73 0.06 9.98 -4.09
C ARG A 73 -0.75 9.76 -2.82
N LEU A 74 -0.14 9.96 -1.66
CA LEU A 74 -0.88 9.90 -0.39
C LEU A 74 -1.79 11.13 -0.25
N PRO A 75 -2.98 10.99 0.35
CA PRO A 75 -3.85 12.13 0.61
C PRO A 75 -3.17 13.20 1.49
N ASP A 76 -3.38 14.47 1.18
CA ASP A 76 -2.85 15.58 1.98
C ASP A 76 -3.41 15.60 3.41
N THR A 77 -4.66 15.14 3.55
CA THR A 77 -5.37 15.02 4.83
C THR A 77 -4.87 13.87 5.71
N LEU A 78 -3.89 13.09 5.25
CA LEU A 78 -3.34 11.99 6.03
C LEU A 78 -2.59 12.54 7.25
N ALA A 79 -2.96 12.06 8.44
CA ALA A 79 -2.33 12.48 9.68
C ALA A 79 -0.86 12.04 9.72
N ALA A 80 -0.03 12.79 10.46
CA ALA A 80 1.33 12.36 10.78
C ALA A 80 1.29 11.02 11.53
N GLY A 81 2.16 10.09 11.18
CA GLY A 81 2.18 8.79 11.85
C GLY A 81 2.98 7.73 11.12
N GLU A 82 2.96 6.53 11.70
CA GLU A 82 3.57 5.33 11.12
C GLU A 82 2.54 4.54 10.31
N TYR A 83 2.92 4.19 9.09
CA TYR A 83 2.08 3.51 8.12
C TYR A 83 2.79 2.32 7.48
N ALA A 84 2.03 1.41 6.89
CA ALA A 84 2.52 0.40 5.97
C ALA A 84 1.62 0.31 4.73
N ILE A 85 2.15 -0.25 3.65
CA ILE A 85 1.36 -0.62 2.48
C ILE A 85 1.02 -2.10 2.54
N GLU A 86 -0.24 -2.43 2.30
CA GLU A 86 -0.68 -3.78 2.01
C GLU A 86 -1.08 -3.92 0.55
N VAL A 87 -0.74 -5.07 -0.03
CA VAL A 87 -1.10 -5.43 -1.40
C VAL A 87 -1.88 -6.73 -1.37
N ASP A 88 -3.06 -6.71 -1.97
CA ASP A 88 -3.89 -7.89 -2.24
C ASP A 88 -3.86 -8.19 -3.74
N ALA A 89 -3.29 -9.32 -4.13
CA ALA A 89 -3.19 -9.71 -5.54
C ALA A 89 -4.17 -10.83 -5.88
N TYR A 90 -4.82 -10.70 -7.03
CA TYR A 90 -5.91 -11.54 -7.47
C TYR A 90 -5.55 -12.21 -8.81
N GLY A 91 -5.89 -13.50 -8.93
CA GLY A 91 -5.69 -14.27 -10.16
C GLY A 91 -6.72 -13.98 -11.25
N SER A 92 -7.81 -13.28 -10.92
CA SER A 92 -8.80 -12.80 -11.89
C SER A 92 -9.33 -11.41 -11.52
N ALA A 93 -9.54 -10.57 -12.53
CA ALA A 93 -10.19 -9.25 -12.43
C ALA A 93 -11.74 -9.34 -12.40
N SER A 94 -12.31 -10.54 -12.44
CA SER A 94 -13.77 -10.73 -12.38
C SER A 94 -14.33 -10.30 -11.02
N TRP A 95 -15.20 -9.28 -11.03
CA TRP A 95 -15.93 -8.77 -9.88
C TRP A 95 -17.00 -9.78 -9.43
N GLY A 96 -16.57 -10.89 -8.82
CA GLY A 96 -17.43 -11.97 -8.35
C GLY A 96 -16.65 -13.24 -8.01
N ASP A 97 -15.64 -13.56 -8.82
CA ASP A 97 -14.78 -14.75 -8.70
C ASP A 97 -13.30 -14.42 -8.43
N GLY A 98 -12.97 -13.13 -8.27
CA GLY A 98 -11.63 -12.66 -7.92
C GLY A 98 -11.18 -13.21 -6.58
N ARG A 99 -10.65 -14.44 -6.59
CA ARG A 99 -10.07 -15.09 -5.43
C ARG A 99 -8.78 -14.35 -5.09
N LEU A 100 -8.67 -13.89 -3.84
CA LEU A 100 -7.40 -13.43 -3.30
C LEU A 100 -6.40 -14.58 -3.45
N GLU A 101 -5.31 -14.34 -4.16
CA GLU A 101 -4.31 -15.36 -4.46
C GLU A 101 -3.01 -15.13 -3.72
N ALA A 102 -2.66 -13.87 -3.45
CA ALA A 102 -1.50 -13.53 -2.66
C ALA A 102 -1.72 -12.22 -1.90
N ARG A 103 -1.06 -12.10 -0.75
CA ARG A 103 -1.06 -10.88 0.06
C ARG A 103 0.34 -10.61 0.59
N GLY A 104 0.67 -9.34 0.73
CA GLY A 104 1.87 -8.93 1.45
C GLY A 104 1.72 -7.56 2.07
N ARG A 105 2.66 -7.25 2.95
CA ARG A 105 2.75 -5.99 3.66
C ARG A 105 4.20 -5.50 3.62
N SER A 106 4.38 -4.19 3.45
CA SER A 106 5.69 -3.57 3.49
C SER A 106 6.21 -3.45 4.92
N ASP A 107 7.49 -3.14 5.05
CA ASP A 107 8.01 -2.52 6.27
C ASP A 107 7.27 -1.20 6.55
N SER A 108 7.30 -0.76 7.81
CA SER A 108 6.68 0.50 8.20
C SER A 108 7.48 1.70 7.70
N PHE A 109 6.78 2.81 7.45
CA PHE A 109 7.36 4.09 7.09
C PHE A 109 6.60 5.23 7.77
N THR A 110 7.29 6.33 8.00
CA THR A 110 6.73 7.51 8.68
C THR A 110 6.26 8.53 7.66
N VAL A 111 5.02 8.97 7.78
CA VAL A 111 4.52 10.18 7.12
C VAL A 111 4.67 11.34 8.09
N ALA A 112 5.48 12.32 7.72
CA ALA A 112 5.57 13.56 8.47
C ALA A 112 4.28 14.37 8.26
N GLY A 113 3.72 14.91 9.34
CA GLY A 113 2.67 15.93 9.23
C GLY A 113 3.24 17.15 8.50
N GLU A 114 2.40 17.88 7.77
CA GLU A 114 2.78 19.23 7.38
C GLU A 114 3.07 20.00 8.67
N SER A 115 4.34 20.32 8.88
CA SER A 115 4.67 21.40 9.80
C SER A 115 4.14 22.64 9.11
N SER A 116 2.95 23.12 9.50
CA SER A 116 2.41 24.37 9.01
C SER A 116 3.38 25.49 9.35
N ALA A 117 4.36 25.74 8.48
CA ALA A 117 5.19 26.92 8.52
C ALA A 117 4.28 28.09 8.13
N SER A 118 3.61 28.66 9.12
CA SER A 118 2.93 29.94 9.04
C SER A 118 3.98 31.03 8.78
N SER A 119 4.46 31.16 7.54
CA SER A 119 5.17 32.35 7.09
C SER A 119 4.15 33.45 6.83
N GLY A 120 3.77 34.16 7.89
CA GLY A 120 3.06 35.43 7.77
C GLY A 120 3.93 36.48 7.08
N PRO A 121 3.35 37.39 6.27
CA PRO A 121 4.14 38.40 5.57
C PRO A 121 4.67 39.44 6.54
N VAL A 122 6.00 39.61 6.60
CA VAL A 122 6.61 40.78 7.25
C VAL A 122 6.42 41.97 6.31
N ARG A 123 5.55 42.90 6.68
CA ARG A 123 5.50 44.23 6.10
C ARG A 123 6.27 45.18 7.02
N ARG A 124 7.33 45.78 6.49
CA ARG A 124 7.80 47.11 6.89
C ARG A 124 8.09 47.91 5.65
#